data_AF-A0A917V0J4-F1
#
_entry.id   AF-A0A917V0J4-F1
#
_cell.length_a   1.000
_cell.length_b   1.000
_cell.length_c   1.000
_cell.angle_alpha   90.00
_cell.angle_beta   90.00
_cell.angle_gamma   90.00
#
_symmetry.space_group_name_H-M   'P 1'
#
loop_
_entity.id
_entity.type
_entity.pdbx_description
1 polymer ?
#
loop_
_entity_poly.entity_id
_entity_poly.type
_entity_poly.pdbx_seq_one_letter_code
_entity_poly.pdbx_strand_id
1 'polypeptide(L)' 'MEKLSLNTAKKLIDRAEQEAESIGVQMVISILDDGGNLVATHRMDDAWLASIDIAHNKAWTSVALKMPTSGTLGA' A
#
# COMPACT_ATOMS: atom_id res chain seq x y z
N MET A 1 -3.63 -10.03 -18.57
CA MET A 1 -3.65 -9.25 -17.32
C MET A 1 -2.98 -7.93 -17.62
N GLU A 2 -3.67 -6.82 -17.35
CA GLU A 2 -3.12 -5.48 -17.58
C GLU A 2 -2.03 -5.22 -16.53
N LYS A 3 -0.82 -4.90 -16.97
CA LYS A 3 0.32 -4.67 -16.09
C LYS A 3 0.10 -3.38 -15.30
N LEU A 4 0.30 -3.41 -13.98
CA LEU A 4 0.15 -2.23 -13.14
C LEU A 4 1.12 -1.12 -13.60
N SER A 5 0.58 -0.02 -14.12
CA SER A 5 1.39 1.12 -14.56
C SER A 5 1.72 2.04 -13.39
N LEU A 6 2.85 2.76 -13.48
CA LEU A 6 3.21 3.78 -12.49
C LEU A 6 2.13 4.87 -12.38
N ASN A 7 1.48 5.23 -13.49
CA ASN A 7 0.39 6.21 -13.50
C ASN A 7 -0.81 5.71 -12.68
N THR A 8 -1.17 4.44 -12.85
CA THR A 8 -2.23 3.79 -12.04
C THR A 8 -1.84 3.76 -10.56
N ALA A 9 -0.60 3.39 -10.24
CA ALA A 9 -0.11 3.36 -8.86
C ALA A 9 -0.18 4.73 -8.19
N LYS A 10 0.21 5.81 -8.89
CA LYS A 10 0.08 7.19 -8.40
C LYS A 10 -1.37 7.55 -8.08
N LYS A 11 -2.31 7.27 -8.99
CA LYS A 11 -3.74 7.53 -8.75
C LYS A 11 -4.30 6.77 -7.53
N LEU A 12 -3.85 5.53 -7.32
CA LEU A 12 -4.24 4.74 -6.15
C LEU A 12 -3.70 5.36 -4.85
N ILE A 13 -2.44 5.80 -4.87
CA ILE A 13 -1.81 6.49 -3.74
C ILE A 13 -2.53 7.80 -3.45
N ASP A 14 -2.75 8.65 -4.44
CA ASP A 14 -3.45 9.94 -4.28
C ASP A 14 -4.82 9.75 -3.60
N ARG A 15 -5.55 8.69 -3.98
CA ARG A 15 -6.85 8.39 -3.38
C ARG A 15 -6.73 7.88 -1.94
N ALA A 16 -5.71 7.10 -1.64
CA ALA A 16 -5.44 6.59 -0.29
C ALA A 16 -4.97 7.72 0.65
N GLU A 17 -4.18 8.67 0.16
CA GLU A 17 -3.77 9.87 0.90
C GLU A 17 -5.00 10.73 1.23
N GLN A 18 -5.87 11.01 0.26
CA GLN A 18 -7.12 11.75 0.49
C GLN A 18 -8.01 11.09 1.55
N GLU A 19 -8.08 9.77 1.58
CA GLU A 19 -8.86 9.05 2.59
C GLU A 19 -8.17 9.08 3.96
N ALA A 20 -6.84 8.95 4.00
CA ALA A 20 -6.09 9.09 5.24
C ALA A 20 -6.26 10.50 5.86
N GLU A 21 -6.24 11.54 5.03
CA GLU A 21 -6.56 12.90 5.43
C GLU A 21 -8.01 13.03 5.92
N SER A 22 -8.98 12.41 5.23
CA SER A 22 -10.40 12.49 5.60
C SER A 22 -10.70 11.89 6.98
N ILE A 23 -9.96 10.83 7.36
CA ILE A 23 -10.10 10.17 8.66
C ILE A 23 -9.06 10.65 9.71
N GLY A 24 -8.23 11.64 9.36
CA GLY A 24 -7.31 12.30 10.28
C GLY A 24 -6.10 11.45 10.70
N VAL A 25 -5.60 10.58 9.84
CA VAL A 25 -4.44 9.70 10.11
C VAL A 25 -3.32 9.91 9.10
N GLN A 26 -2.07 9.73 9.53
CA GLN A 26 -0.90 9.77 8.65
C GLN A 26 -0.49 8.34 8.29
N MET A 27 -0.39 8.04 6.99
CA MET A 27 -0.19 6.69 6.49
C MET A 27 1.09 6.55 5.67
N VAL A 28 1.55 5.30 5.55
CA VAL A 28 2.49 4.88 4.51
C VAL A 28 1.74 3.95 3.55
N ILE A 29 1.78 4.28 2.26
CA ILE A 29 1.08 3.56 1.20
C ILE A 29 2.15 2.92 0.31
N SER A 30 2.11 1.59 0.16
CA SER A 30 3.03 0.82 -0.70
C SER A 30 2.24 0.04 -1.73
N ILE A 31 2.67 0.12 -2.99
CA ILE A 31 2.05 -0.53 -4.15
C ILE A 31 3.08 -1.45 -4.80
N LEU A 32 2.75 -2.74 -4.89
CA LEU A 32 3.54 -3.78 -5.57
C LEU A 32 2.81 -4.28 -6.82
N ASP A 33 3.55 -4.76 -7.81
CA ASP A 33 3.00 -5.46 -8.97
C ASP A 33 2.67 -6.94 -8.66
N ASP A 34 2.13 -7.65 -9.66
CA ASP A 34 1.75 -9.05 -9.55
C ASP A 34 2.94 -10.01 -9.34
N GLY A 35 4.15 -9.56 -9.64
CA GLY A 35 5.40 -10.25 -9.32
C GLY A 35 5.93 -9.96 -7.92
N GLY A 36 5.27 -9.10 -7.15
CA GLY A 36 5.72 -8.66 -5.83
C GLY A 36 6.83 -7.60 -5.88
N ASN A 37 7.06 -6.97 -7.04
CA ASN A 37 8.05 -5.91 -7.19
C ASN A 37 7.46 -4.58 -6.75
N LEU A 38 8.24 -3.79 -6.01
CA LEU A 38 7.82 -2.46 -5.58
C LEU A 38 7.65 -1.54 -6.80
N VAL A 39 6.46 -0.95 -6.94
CA VAL A 39 6.17 0.04 -7.97
C VAL A 39 6.29 1.46 -7.39
N ALA A 40 5.71 1.70 -6.22
CA ALA A 40 5.75 3.00 -5.55
C ALA A 40 5.48 2.87 -4.04
N THR A 41 6.09 3.74 -3.25
CA THR A 41 5.76 3.95 -1.83
C THR A 41 5.71 5.44 -1.54
N HIS A 42 4.66 5.89 -0.87
CA HIS A 42 4.54 7.23 -0.32
C HIS A 42 4.39 7.15 1.19
N ARG A 43 5.14 7.99 1.89
CA ARG A 43 5.00 8.22 3.32
C ARG A 43 4.47 9.64 3.50
N MET A 44 3.28 9.77 4.07
CA MET A 44 2.76 11.07 4.48
C MET A 44 3.65 11.67 5.57
N ASP A 45 3.64 13.01 5.66
CA ASP A 45 4.33 13.71 6.73
C ASP A 45 3.85 13.20 8.10
N ASP A 46 4.77 13.14 9.06
CA ASP A 46 4.54 12.65 10.43
C ASP A 46 4.07 11.18 10.59
N ALA A 47 3.87 10.43 9.50
CA ALA A 47 3.58 9.00 9.59
C ALA A 47 4.74 8.23 10.25
N TRP A 48 4.43 7.18 11.01
CA TRP A 48 5.45 6.41 11.74
C TRP A 48 6.48 5.77 10.81
N LEU A 49 7.76 5.82 11.18
CA LEU A 49 8.85 5.21 10.42
C LEU A 49 8.69 3.69 10.28
N ALA A 50 8.23 3.03 11.34
CA ALA A 50 7.95 1.59 11.32
C ALA A 50 6.87 1.21 10.30
N SER A 51 5.98 2.13 9.94
CA SER A 51 4.92 1.88 8.95
C SER A 51 5.46 1.69 7.54
N ILE A 52 6.70 2.09 7.25
CA ILE A 52 7.34 1.87 5.94
C ILE A 52 7.46 0.37 5.65
N ASP A 53 8.12 -0.35 6.55
CA ASP A 53 8.31 -1.80 6.41
C ASP A 53 6.99 -2.53 6.53
N ILE A 54 6.10 -2.10 7.43
CA ILE A 54 4.78 -2.73 7.61
C ILE A 54 3.93 -2.61 6.34
N ALA A 55 3.87 -1.42 5.72
CA ALA A 55 3.10 -1.21 4.50
C ALA A 55 3.65 -2.05 3.34
N HIS A 56 4.98 -2.08 3.19
CA HIS A 56 5.63 -2.93 2.19
C HIS A 56 5.31 -4.42 2.40
N ASN A 57 5.48 -4.92 3.63
CA ASN A 57 5.24 -6.32 3.96
C ASN A 57 3.77 -6.72 3.80
N LYS A 58 2.82 -5.82 4.11
CA LYS A 58 1.39 -6.07 3.85
C LYS A 58 1.11 -6.20 2.35
N ALA A 59 1.61 -5.27 1.54
CA ALA A 59 1.43 -5.32 0.08
C ALA A 59 2.04 -6.59 -0.51
N TRP A 60 3.25 -6.96 -0.07
CA TRP A 60 3.92 -8.18 -0.51
C TRP A 60 3.13 -9.43 -0.12
N THR A 61 2.67 -9.49 1.12
CA THR A 61 1.86 -10.62 1.63
C THR A 61 0.58 -10.78 0.83
N SER A 62 -0.09 -9.67 0.48
CA SER A 62 -1.30 -9.74 -0.35
C SER A 62 -1.04 -10.26 -1.75
N VAL A 63 0.09 -9.93 -2.36
CA VAL A 63 0.50 -10.50 -3.66
C VAL A 63 0.84 -11.99 -3.50
N ALA A 64 1.64 -12.34 -2.49
CA ALA A 64 2.11 -13.70 -2.24
C ALA A 64 0.96 -14.68 -1.94
N LEU A 65 -0.03 -14.24 -1.17
CA LEU A 65 -1.18 -15.07 -0.78
C LEU A 65 -2.41 -14.86 -1.67
N LYS A 66 -2.35 -13.91 -2.61
CA LYS A 66 -3.46 -13.53 -3.51
C LYS A 66 -4.76 -13.19 -2.77
N MET A 67 -4.65 -12.58 -1.60
CA MET A 67 -5.79 -12.21 -0.76
C MET A 67 -5.47 -10.99 0.13
N PRO A 68 -6.49 -10.25 0.62
CA PRO A 68 -6.26 -9.15 1.54
C PRO A 68 -5.64 -9.63 2.85
N THR A 69 -4.71 -8.85 3.42
CA THR A 69 -4.08 -9.21 4.70
C THR A 69 -5.09 -9.26 5.86
N SER A 70 -6.18 -8.50 5.79
CA SER A 70 -7.28 -8.57 6.77
C SER A 70 -7.95 -9.95 6.82
N GLY A 71 -7.88 -10.74 5.75
CA GLY A 71 -8.40 -12.11 5.73
C GLY A 71 -7.37 -13.17 6.13
N THR A 72 -6.08 -12.81 6.24
CA THR A 72 -4.98 -13.77 6.50
C THR A 72 -4.65 -13.96 7.98
N LEU A 73 -5.03 -12.98 8.82
CA LEU A 73 -4.88 -13.03 10.27
C LEU A 73 -6.29 -12.81 10.83
N GLY A 74 -6.93 -13.87 11.33
CA GLY A 74 -8.28 -13.80 11.89
C GLY A 74 -8.36 -13.01 13.19
N ALA A 75 -8.18 -11.70 13.12
CA ALA A 75 -8.40 -10.72 14.18
C ALA A 75 -9.46 -9.71 13.75
#